data_AF-A0A654CCE5-F1
#
_entry.id   AF-A0A654CCE5-F1
#
_cell.length_a   1.000
_cell.length_b   1.000
_cell.length_c   1.000
_cell.angle_alpha   90.00
_cell.angle_beta   90.00
_cell.angle_gamma   90.00
#
_symmetry.space_group_name_H-M   'P 1'
#
loop_
_entity.id
_entity.type
_entity.pdbx_description
1 polymer ?
#
loop_
_entity_poly.entity_id
_entity_poly.type
_entity_poly.pdbx_seq_one_letter_code
_entity_poly.pdbx_strand_id
1 'polypeptide(L)'
;MTSMKSNQQPAKDAVAGLDGIARTAEAQLKVATAIPQAIIEANWAMASEFLIFASRRLQAQMYLWWSLCDCQGLSEAVAIQRQFTERVTDDYSGGVNQLSEVVRRSVISLSTVGAKLVVETGETSKLAA
;
A
#
# COMPACT_ATOMS: atom_id res chain seq x y z
N MET A 1 -13.41 -62.37 8.62
CA MET A 1 -13.58 -61.20 7.73
C MET A 1 -13.46 -59.91 8.55
N THR A 2 -12.33 -59.69 9.25
CA THR A 2 -12.24 -58.70 10.34
C THR A 2 -10.90 -57.95 10.42
N SER A 3 -10.08 -57.98 9.37
CA SER A 3 -8.74 -57.35 9.40
C SER A 3 -8.54 -56.22 8.38
N MET A 4 -9.60 -55.49 8.01
CA MET A 4 -9.49 -54.30 7.15
C MET A 4 -9.86 -52.98 7.82
N LYS A 5 -10.59 -52.99 8.96
CA LYS A 5 -10.93 -51.75 9.69
C LYS A 5 -9.79 -51.22 10.57
N SER A 6 -8.88 -52.07 11.05
CA SER A 6 -7.85 -51.67 12.03
C SER A 6 -6.72 -50.81 11.44
N ASN A 7 -6.42 -50.95 10.14
CA ASN A 7 -5.39 -50.15 9.46
C ASN A 7 -5.92 -48.87 8.82
N GLN A 8 -7.24 -48.67 8.81
CA GLN A 8 -7.87 -47.54 8.13
C GLN A 8 -7.90 -46.28 9.02
N GLN A 9 -7.91 -46.46 10.34
CA GLN A 9 -7.85 -45.37 11.32
C GLN A 9 -6.46 -44.68 11.36
N PRO A 10 -5.33 -45.40 11.53
CA PRO A 10 -4.02 -44.76 11.53
C PRO A 10 -3.66 -44.12 10.18
N ALA A 11 -4.16 -44.67 9.06
CA ALA A 11 -4.00 -44.08 7.75
C ALA A 11 -4.79 -42.77 7.59
N LYS A 12 -6.02 -42.69 8.14
CA LYS A 12 -6.82 -41.46 8.15
C LYS A 12 -6.20 -40.39 9.05
N ASP A 13 -5.67 -40.80 10.21
CA ASP A 13 -5.01 -39.88 11.15
C ASP A 13 -3.69 -39.33 10.57
N ALA A 14 -2.94 -40.16 9.82
CA ALA A 14 -1.75 -39.72 9.09
C ALA A 14 -2.07 -38.75 7.94
N VAL A 15 -3.17 -39.00 7.20
CA VAL A 15 -3.64 -38.10 6.13
C VAL A 15 -4.15 -36.78 6.72
N ALA A 16 -4.90 -36.81 7.82
CA ALA A 16 -5.34 -35.61 8.54
C ALA A 16 -4.17 -34.81 9.12
N GLY A 17 -3.13 -35.49 9.62
CA GLY A 17 -1.88 -34.87 10.05
C GLY A 17 -1.11 -34.20 8.90
N LEU A 18 -1.06 -34.85 7.73
CA LEU A 18 -0.45 -34.26 6.53
C LEU A 18 -1.23 -33.03 6.03
N ASP A 19 -2.56 -33.09 6.03
CA ASP A 19 -3.42 -31.95 5.68
C ASP A 19 -3.23 -30.78 6.66
N GLY A 20 -3.06 -31.08 7.96
CA GLY A 20 -2.72 -30.08 8.98
C GLY A 20 -1.38 -29.39 8.69
N ILE A 21 -0.35 -30.17 8.32
CA ILE A 21 0.98 -29.64 7.96
C ILE A 21 0.91 -28.82 6.68
N ALA A 22 0.18 -29.29 5.66
CA ALA A 22 0.01 -28.58 4.39
C ALA A 22 -0.70 -27.24 4.58
N ARG A 23 -1.78 -27.19 5.36
CA ARG A 23 -2.47 -25.93 5.72
C ARG A 23 -1.58 -24.98 6.52
N THR A 24 -0.77 -25.53 7.42
CA THR A 24 0.17 -24.72 8.22
C THR A 24 1.27 -24.13 7.34
N ALA A 25 1.81 -24.90 6.39
CA ALA A 25 2.79 -24.42 5.42
C ALA A 25 2.19 -23.37 4.47
N GLU A 26 0.96 -23.58 4.00
CA GLU A 26 0.23 -22.63 3.15
C GLU A 26 -0.07 -21.32 3.91
N ALA A 27 -0.51 -21.41 5.16
CA ALA A 27 -0.72 -20.25 6.03
C ALA A 27 0.58 -19.47 6.25
N GLN A 28 1.69 -20.15 6.56
CA GLN A 28 3.00 -19.51 6.72
C GLN A 28 3.53 -18.89 5.42
N LEU A 29 3.28 -19.50 4.26
CA LEU A 29 3.68 -18.95 2.97
C LEU A 29 2.84 -17.71 2.60
N LYS A 30 1.54 -17.76 2.87
CA LYS A 30 0.61 -16.64 2.67
C LYS A 30 0.97 -15.46 3.59
N VAL A 31 1.39 -15.76 4.82
CA VAL A 31 1.95 -14.79 5.78
C VAL A 31 3.26 -14.18 5.24
N ALA A 32 4.18 -15.01 4.78
CA ALA A 32 5.50 -14.59 4.29
C ALA A 32 5.41 -13.69 3.04
N THR A 33 4.35 -13.81 2.25
CA THR A 33 4.14 -13.05 1.01
C THR A 33 3.24 -11.82 1.18
N ALA A 34 2.28 -11.85 2.12
CA ALA A 34 1.34 -10.76 2.34
C ALA A 34 2.01 -9.47 2.89
N ILE A 35 2.98 -9.58 3.80
CA ILE A 35 3.67 -8.41 4.35
C ILE A 35 4.53 -7.71 3.28
N PRO A 36 5.44 -8.40 2.55
CA PRO A 36 6.23 -7.75 1.52
C PRO A 36 5.38 -7.13 0.41
N GLN A 37 4.30 -7.81 0.00
CA GLN A 37 3.41 -7.30 -1.04
C GLN A 37 2.69 -6.01 -0.59
N ALA A 38 2.16 -5.98 0.64
CA ALA A 38 1.53 -4.77 1.18
C ALA A 38 2.52 -3.60 1.32
N ILE A 39 3.79 -3.87 1.64
CA ILE A 39 4.85 -2.86 1.68
C ILE A 39 5.15 -2.31 0.28
N ILE A 40 5.22 -3.19 -0.74
CA ILE A 40 5.46 -2.79 -2.13
C ILE A 40 4.31 -1.92 -2.63
N GLU A 41 3.05 -2.33 -2.40
CA GLU A 41 1.87 -1.58 -2.81
C GLU A 41 1.80 -0.21 -2.11
N ALA A 42 2.09 -0.15 -0.81
CA ALA A 42 2.17 1.10 -0.06
C ALA A 42 3.25 2.04 -0.61
N ASN A 43 4.46 1.52 -0.88
CA ASN A 43 5.56 2.28 -1.45
C ASN A 43 5.22 2.80 -2.86
N TRP A 44 4.56 1.98 -3.69
CA TRP A 44 4.15 2.38 -5.02
C TRP A 44 3.07 3.48 -4.98
N ALA A 45 2.07 3.33 -4.10
CA ALA A 45 1.03 4.35 -3.91
C ALA A 45 1.65 5.69 -3.48
N MET A 46 2.53 5.68 -2.47
CA MET A 46 3.23 6.89 -2.02
C MET A 46 4.09 7.52 -3.12
N ALA A 47 4.85 6.70 -3.86
CA ALA A 47 5.69 7.19 -4.95
C ALA A 47 4.86 7.80 -6.08
N SER A 48 3.74 7.19 -6.45
CA SER A 48 2.86 7.70 -7.51
C SER A 48 2.28 9.07 -7.17
N GLU A 49 1.85 9.27 -5.92
CA GLU A 49 1.29 10.53 -5.44
C GLU A 49 2.36 11.62 -5.34
N PHE A 50 3.57 11.25 -4.90
CA PHE A 50 4.73 12.15 -4.94
C PHE A 50 5.05 12.59 -6.37
N LEU A 51 5.03 11.67 -7.34
CA LEU A 51 5.28 11.98 -8.75
C LEU A 51 4.18 12.88 -9.34
N ILE A 52 2.92 12.66 -9.00
CA ILE A 52 1.80 13.54 -9.38
C ILE A 52 2.02 14.94 -8.82
N PHE A 53 2.37 15.05 -7.54
CA PHE A 53 2.67 16.32 -6.90
C PHE A 53 3.85 17.05 -7.56
N ALA A 54 4.94 16.34 -7.84
CA ALA A 54 6.11 16.88 -8.53
C ALA A 54 5.78 17.34 -9.96
N SER A 55 4.98 16.55 -10.69
CA SER A 55 4.54 16.87 -12.05
C SER A 55 3.72 18.16 -12.10
N ARG A 56 2.74 18.33 -11.19
CA ARG A 56 1.93 19.56 -11.09
C ARG A 56 2.81 20.79 -10.86
N ARG A 57 3.85 20.67 -10.02
CA ARG A 57 4.79 21.77 -9.76
C ARG A 57 5.65 22.11 -10.98
N LEU A 58 6.14 21.12 -11.72
CA LEU A 58 6.86 21.35 -12.97
C LEU A 58 5.97 22.02 -14.00
N GLN A 59 4.72 21.60 -14.10
CA GLN A 59 3.75 22.20 -15.02
C GLN A 59 3.45 23.67 -14.65
N ALA A 60 3.25 23.97 -13.36
CA ALA A 60 3.04 25.34 -12.90
C ALA A 60 4.24 26.24 -13.22
N GLN A 61 5.48 25.75 -13.02
CA GLN A 61 6.68 26.47 -13.39
C GLN A 61 6.76 26.69 -14.90
N MET A 62 6.48 25.66 -15.71
CA MET A 62 6.47 25.80 -17.17
C MET A 62 5.45 26.86 -17.63
N TYR A 63 4.25 26.88 -17.05
CA TYR A 63 3.25 27.91 -17.34
C TYR A 63 3.73 29.31 -16.96
N LEU A 64 4.39 29.48 -15.80
CA LEU A 64 4.96 30.76 -15.40
C LEU A 64 6.01 31.23 -16.41
N TRP A 65 6.97 30.37 -16.76
CA TRP A 65 8.02 30.69 -17.72
C TRP A 65 7.46 31.05 -19.09
N TRP A 66 6.51 30.26 -19.58
CA TRP A 66 5.82 30.53 -20.85
C TRP A 66 5.12 31.89 -20.82
N SER A 67 4.39 32.18 -19.75
CA SER A 67 3.61 33.41 -19.62
C SER A 67 4.52 34.64 -19.44
N LEU A 68 5.68 34.49 -18.80
CA LEU A 68 6.68 35.54 -18.69
C LEU A 68 7.40 35.84 -20.02
N CYS A 69 7.56 34.84 -20.89
CA CYS A 69 8.13 35.05 -22.22
C CYS A 69 7.22 35.89 -23.13
N ASP A 70 5.91 35.85 -22.92
CA ASP A 70 4.91 36.59 -23.71
C ASP A 70 4.61 37.99 -23.15
N CYS A 71 5.15 38.32 -21.96
CA CYS A 71 4.94 39.62 -21.32
C CYS A 71 5.58 40.77 -22.09
N GLN A 72 4.79 41.83 -22.30
CA GLN A 72 5.27 43.07 -22.93
C GLN A 72 5.70 44.13 -21.91
N GLY A 73 5.51 43.88 -20.60
CA GLY A 73 5.90 44.82 -19.56
C GLY A 73 5.94 44.27 -18.13
N LEU A 74 6.60 45.02 -17.25
CA LEU A 74 6.85 44.63 -15.85
C LEU A 74 5.56 44.47 -15.03
N SER A 75 4.55 45.31 -15.27
CA SER A 75 3.27 45.24 -14.55
C SER A 75 2.53 43.93 -14.84
N GLU A 76 2.64 43.43 -16.07
CA GLU A 76 2.02 42.17 -16.50
C GLU A 76 2.78 40.97 -15.91
N ALA A 77 4.11 41.02 -15.90
CA ALA A 77 4.94 40.02 -15.25
C ALA A 77 4.65 39.89 -13.74
N VAL A 78 4.45 41.02 -13.04
CA VAL A 78 4.07 41.03 -11.61
C VAL A 78 2.68 40.41 -11.40
N ALA A 79 1.72 40.69 -12.28
CA ALA A 79 0.39 40.09 -12.20
C ALA A 79 0.42 38.57 -12.43
N ILE A 80 1.19 38.10 -13.41
CA ILE A 80 1.38 36.68 -13.72
C ILE A 80 2.08 35.97 -12.55
N GLN A 81 3.13 36.58 -11.99
CA GLN A 81 3.82 36.03 -10.83
C GLN A 81 2.89 35.92 -9.61
N ARG A 82 2.06 36.94 -9.36
CA ARG A 82 1.06 36.89 -8.28
C ARG A 82 0.05 35.77 -8.47
N GLN A 83 -0.51 35.63 -9.67
CA GLN A 83 -1.45 34.54 -9.99
C GLN A 83 -0.79 33.16 -9.89
N PHE A 84 0.50 33.04 -10.20
CA PHE A 84 1.26 31.81 -9.99
C PHE A 84 1.40 31.53 -8.49
N THR A 85 1.76 32.51 -7.68
CA THR A 85 1.91 32.35 -6.22
C THR A 85 0.59 31.95 -5.55
N GLU A 86 -0.52 32.58 -5.93
CA GLU A 86 -1.85 32.24 -5.42
C GLU A 86 -2.20 30.78 -5.76
N ARG A 87 -2.05 30.36 -7.03
CA ARG A 87 -2.31 28.98 -7.46
C ARG A 87 -1.40 27.94 -6.80
N VAL A 88 -0.11 28.21 -6.68
CA VAL A 88 0.85 27.26 -6.09
C VAL A 88 0.61 27.08 -4.60
N THR A 89 0.19 28.13 -3.90
CA THR A 89 -0.15 28.05 -2.47
C THR A 89 -1.35 27.13 -2.23
N ASP A 90 -2.41 27.31 -3.01
CA ASP A 90 -3.62 26.48 -2.92
C ASP A 90 -3.32 25.02 -3.31
N ASP A 91 -2.62 24.80 -4.44
CA ASP A 91 -2.21 23.46 -4.88
C ASP A 91 -1.28 22.76 -3.89
N TYR A 92 -0.43 23.51 -3.19
CA TYR A 92 0.47 22.94 -2.18
C TYR A 92 -0.30 22.40 -0.99
N SER A 93 -1.21 23.19 -0.43
CA SER A 93 -2.02 22.79 0.72
C SER A 93 -2.90 21.57 0.39
N GLY A 94 -3.50 21.54 -0.81
CA GLY A 94 -4.25 20.40 -1.32
C GLY A 94 -3.39 19.15 -1.53
N GLY A 95 -2.24 19.30 -2.20
CA GLY A 95 -1.33 18.19 -2.51
C GLY A 95 -0.68 17.56 -1.27
N VAL A 96 -0.31 18.36 -0.27
CA VAL A 96 0.22 17.87 1.01
C VAL A 96 -0.85 17.11 1.80
N ASN A 97 -2.08 17.60 1.83
CA ASN A 97 -3.19 16.87 2.45
C ASN A 97 -3.44 15.52 1.77
N GLN A 98 -3.43 15.51 0.44
CA GLN A 98 -3.63 14.28 -0.35
C GLN A 98 -2.52 13.26 -0.10
N LEU A 99 -1.26 13.71 -0.06
CA LEU A 99 -0.11 12.86 0.29
C LEU A 99 -0.20 12.33 1.73
N SER A 100 -0.63 13.17 2.68
CA SER A 100 -0.84 12.76 4.08
C SER A 100 -1.90 11.67 4.20
N GLU A 101 -3.01 11.80 3.48
CA GLU A 101 -4.07 10.78 3.45
C GLU A 101 -3.61 9.45 2.81
N VAL A 102 -2.75 9.52 1.79
CA VAL A 102 -2.15 8.33 1.20
C VAL A 102 -1.25 7.62 2.21
N VAL A 103 -0.38 8.36 2.91
CA VAL A 103 0.46 7.81 3.98
C VAL A 103 -0.39 7.18 5.08
N ARG A 104 -1.43 7.88 5.54
CA ARG A 104 -2.34 7.38 6.58
C ARG A 104 -3.02 6.09 6.16
N ARG A 105 -3.54 6.01 4.93
CA ARG A 105 -4.16 4.79 4.38
C ARG A 105 -3.16 3.64 4.27
N SER A 106 -1.93 3.91 3.83
CA SER A 106 -0.86 2.92 3.76
C SER A 106 -0.51 2.34 5.14
N VAL A 107 -0.40 3.20 6.17
CA VAL A 107 -0.15 2.76 7.55
C VAL A 107 -1.30 1.90 8.08
N ILE A 108 -2.55 2.31 7.86
CA ILE A 108 -3.73 1.53 8.28
C ILE A 108 -3.75 0.16 7.58
N SER A 109 -3.49 0.12 6.27
CA SER A 109 -3.44 -1.12 5.49
C SER A 109 -2.39 -2.08 6.05
N LEU A 110 -1.15 -1.59 6.25
CA LEU A 110 -0.06 -2.38 6.84
C LEU A 110 -0.40 -2.87 8.25
N SER A 111 -1.00 -2.03 9.09
CA SER A 111 -1.43 -2.43 10.44
C SER A 111 -2.53 -3.50 10.42
N THR A 112 -3.45 -3.44 9.45
CA THR A 112 -4.55 -4.40 9.28
C THR A 112 -4.02 -5.75 8.81
N VAL A 113 -3.06 -5.74 7.87
CA VAL A 113 -2.34 -6.94 7.45
C VAL A 113 -1.60 -7.55 8.64
N GLY A 114 -0.85 -6.75 9.39
CA GLY A 114 -0.17 -7.20 10.62
C GLY A 114 -1.12 -7.81 11.65
N ALA A 115 -2.28 -7.18 11.89
CA ALA A 115 -3.27 -7.68 12.84
C ALA A 115 -3.92 -9.00 12.40
N LYS A 116 -4.27 -9.16 11.11
CA LYS A 116 -4.79 -10.42 10.57
C LYS A 116 -3.79 -11.56 10.73
N LEU A 117 -2.50 -11.29 10.54
CA LEU A 117 -1.44 -12.29 10.66
C LEU A 117 -1.24 -12.77 12.10
N VAL A 118 -1.34 -11.87 13.09
CA VAL A 118 -1.28 -12.25 14.51
C VAL A 118 -2.48 -13.13 14.89
N VAL A 119 -3.67 -12.83 14.37
CA VAL A 119 -4.88 -13.64 14.60
C VAL A 119 -4.75 -15.02 13.95
N GLU A 120 -4.38 -15.11 12.67
CA GLU A 120 -4.23 -16.38 11.95
C GLU A 120 -3.12 -17.28 12.57
N THR A 121 -2.03 -16.68 13.05
CA THR A 121 -0.96 -17.41 13.77
C THR A 121 -1.43 -17.87 15.16
N GLY A 122 -2.23 -17.06 15.86
CA GLY A 122 -2.81 -17.41 17.16
C GLY A 122 -3.87 -18.51 17.08
N GLU A 123 -4.66 -18.54 16.00
CA GLU A 123 -5.66 -19.59 15.75
C GLU A 123 -5.02 -20.92 15.34
N THR A 124 -3.97 -20.88 14.50
CA THR A 124 -3.21 -22.09 14.14
C THR A 124 -2.45 -22.69 15.33
N SER A 125 -1.91 -21.87 16.24
CA SER A 125 -1.28 -22.35 17.48
C SER A 125 -2.28 -23.01 18.46
N LYS A 126 -3.58 -22.71 18.38
CA LYS A 126 -4.63 -23.36 19.17
C LYS A 126 -5.15 -24.66 18.55
N LEU A 127 -4.98 -24.85 17.24
CA LEU A 127 -5.35 -26.07 16.52
C LEU A 127 -4.23 -27.14 16.55
N ALA A 128 -3.01 -26.76 16.93
CA ALA A 128 -1.85 -27.65 17.04
C ALA A 128 -1.55 -28.13 18.48
N ALA A 129 -2.34 -27.70 19.47
CA ALA A 129 -2.26 -28.11 20.88
C ALA A 129 -3.44 -29.02 21.24
#